data_AF-A0A6C0B3H0-F1
#
_entry.id   AF-A0A6C0B3H0-F1
#
_cell.length_a   1.000
_cell.length_b   1.000
_cell.length_c   1.000
_cell.angle_alpha   90.00
_cell.angle_beta   90.00
_cell.angle_gamma   90.00
#
_symmetry.space_group_name_H-M   'P 1'
#
loop_
_entity.id
_entity.type
_entity.pdbx_description
1 polymer ?
#
loop_
_entity_poly.entity_id
_entity_poly.type
_entity_poly.pdbx_seq_one_letter_code
_entity_poly.pdbx_strand_id
1 'polypeptide(L)'
;MAEQAYRTLLSNTFLDSCSLIDRIITKAESEIKNQSFSKENRELLVDLLYNRINRIVTKFEQLLFNYNCIYGKHLKVPTETFGYDEKLEALLSSDVISNNLDMEAVD
;
A
#
# COMPACT_ATOMS: atom_id res chain seq x y z
N MET A 1 -4.12 0.64 33.34
CA MET A 1 -4.08 1.91 32.58
C MET A 1 -3.01 1.90 31.48
N ALA A 2 -1.75 1.52 31.76
CA ALA A 2 -0.68 1.50 30.74
C ALA A 2 -0.95 0.52 29.57
N GLU A 3 -1.38 -0.72 29.84
CA GLU A 3 -1.68 -1.69 28.78
C GLU A 3 -2.79 -1.21 27.84
N GLN A 4 -3.86 -0.64 28.40
CA GLN A 4 -4.98 -0.11 27.62
C GLN A 4 -4.52 1.04 26.71
N ALA A 5 -3.67 1.95 27.21
CA ALA A 5 -3.11 3.02 26.40
C ALA A 5 -2.23 2.50 25.26
N TYR A 6 -1.39 1.48 25.53
CA TYR A 6 -0.58 0.83 24.49
C TYR A 6 -1.47 0.13 23.46
N ARG A 7 -2.54 -0.55 23.90
CA ARG A 7 -3.51 -1.18 23.01
C ARG A 7 -4.19 -0.16 22.09
N THR A 8 -4.57 1.00 22.62
CA THR A 8 -5.10 2.10 21.82
C THR A 8 -4.07 2.60 20.81
N LEU A 9 -2.80 2.75 21.22
CA LEU A 9 -1.70 3.13 20.31
C LEU A 9 -1.53 2.12 19.17
N LEU A 10 -1.58 0.81 19.47
CA LEU A 10 -1.54 -0.25 18.46
C LEU A 10 -2.68 -0.13 17.47
N SER A 11 -3.92 -0.02 17.97
CA SER A 11 -5.11 0.11 17.10
C SER A 11 -5.03 1.34 16.21
N ASN A 12 -4.61 2.49 16.75
CA ASN A 12 -4.44 3.71 15.97
C ASN A 12 -3.33 3.56 14.92
N THR A 13 -2.19 2.98 15.30
CA THR A 13 -1.06 2.76 14.38
C THR A 13 -1.45 1.82 13.24
N PHE A 14 -2.27 0.79 13.51
CA PHE A 14 -2.81 -0.08 12.46
C PHE A 14 -3.67 0.71 11.47
N LEU A 15 -4.65 1.48 11.95
CA LEU A 15 -5.53 2.29 11.11
C LEU A 15 -4.77 3.34 10.30
N ASP A 16 -3.78 3.98 10.92
CA ASP A 16 -2.90 4.96 10.27
C ASP A 16 -2.04 4.29 9.19
N SER A 17 -1.57 3.07 9.43
CA SER A 17 -0.80 2.28 8.47
C SER A 17 -1.65 1.93 7.26
N CYS A 18 -2.87 1.43 7.45
CA CYS A 18 -3.80 1.15 6.35
C CYS A 18 -4.10 2.42 5.54
N SER A 19 -4.42 3.52 6.22
CA SER A 19 -4.70 4.81 5.57
C SER A 19 -3.50 5.34 4.77
N LEU A 20 -2.28 5.17 5.30
CA LEU A 20 -1.06 5.57 4.62
C LEU A 20 -0.78 4.74 3.38
N ILE A 21 -0.96 3.42 3.48
CA ILE A 21 -0.81 2.46 2.38
C ILE A 21 -1.79 2.81 1.25
N ASP A 22 -3.06 3.01 1.58
CA ASP A 22 -4.08 3.40 0.61
C ASP A 22 -3.72 4.70 -0.11
N ARG A 23 -3.31 5.72 0.65
CA ARG A 23 -2.89 7.00 0.06
C ARG A 23 -1.69 6.85 -0.89
N ILE A 24 -0.74 5.98 -0.57
CA ILE A 24 0.43 5.74 -1.42
C ILE A 24 0.00 5.07 -2.74
N ILE A 25 -0.88 4.07 -2.68
CA ILE A 25 -1.38 3.33 -3.84
C ILE A 25 -2.25 4.25 -4.71
N THR A 26 -3.22 4.97 -4.14
CA THR A 26 -4.07 5.91 -4.89
C THR A 26 -3.25 6.99 -5.59
N LYS A 27 -2.17 7.48 -4.96
CA LYS A 27 -1.27 8.44 -5.59
C LYS A 27 -0.57 7.82 -6.80
N ALA A 28 -0.04 6.60 -6.67
CA ALA A 28 0.62 5.90 -7.76
C ALA A 28 -0.35 5.59 -8.92
N GLU A 29 -1.58 5.18 -8.61
CA GLU A 29 -2.64 4.97 -9.59
C GLU A 29 -2.90 6.22 -10.43
N SER A 30 -3.00 7.39 -9.76
CA SER A 30 -3.16 8.68 -10.43
C SER A 30 -1.96 9.02 -11.31
N GLU A 31 -0.74 8.77 -10.85
CA GLU A 31 0.49 9.00 -11.64
C GLU A 31 0.55 8.10 -12.89
N ILE A 32 0.20 6.82 -12.76
CA ILE A 32 0.13 5.87 -13.89
C ILE A 32 -0.95 6.26 -14.90
N LYS A 33 -2.10 6.76 -14.45
CA LYS A 33 -3.19 7.18 -15.36
C LYS A 33 -2.87 8.48 -16.10
N ASN A 34 -2.17 9.42 -15.44
CA ASN A 34 -1.87 10.73 -15.99
C ASN A 34 -0.63 10.75 -16.89
N GLN A 35 0.23 9.74 -16.79
CA GLN A 35 1.46 9.63 -17.56
C GLN A 35 1.43 8.35 -18.38
N SER A 36 1.93 8.39 -19.61
CA SER A 36 2.07 7.20 -20.46
C SER A 36 3.22 6.31 -19.97
N PHE A 37 3.02 5.65 -18.82
CA PHE A 37 3.97 4.69 -18.25
C PHE A 37 4.12 3.49 -19.19
N SER A 38 5.37 3.18 -19.56
CA SER A 38 5.70 1.88 -20.14
C SER A 38 5.43 0.78 -19.12
N LYS A 39 5.22 -0.46 -19.61
CA LYS A 39 5.06 -1.64 -18.75
C LYS A 39 6.21 -1.81 -17.76
N GLU A 40 7.44 -1.67 -18.24
CA GLU A 40 8.66 -1.81 -17.41
C GLU A 40 8.74 -0.74 -16.30
N ASN A 41 8.43 0.52 -16.63
CA ASN A 41 8.40 1.59 -15.62
C ASN A 41 7.30 1.37 -14.56
N ARG A 42 6.20 0.73 -14.96
CA ARG A 42 5.10 0.40 -14.06
C ARG A 42 5.46 -0.74 -13.12
N GLU A 43 6.09 -1.79 -13.63
CA GLU A 43 6.62 -2.89 -12.81
C GLU A 43 7.61 -2.35 -11.78
N LEU A 44 8.56 -1.50 -12.20
CA LEU A 44 9.50 -0.83 -11.30
C LEU A 44 8.79 0.02 -10.24
N LEU A 45 7.76 0.78 -10.61
CA LEU A 45 6.98 1.57 -9.67
C LEU A 45 6.27 0.67 -8.65
N VAL A 46 5.62 -0.41 -9.11
CA VAL A 46 4.93 -1.36 -8.23
C VAL A 46 5.90 -2.01 -7.24
N ASP A 47 7.10 -2.41 -7.68
CA ASP A 47 8.14 -2.93 -6.79
C ASP A 47 8.57 -1.91 -5.73
N LEU A 48 8.71 -0.63 -6.12
CA LEU A 48 9.02 0.45 -5.18
C LEU A 48 7.89 0.68 -4.17
N LEU A 49 6.62 0.59 -4.61
CA LEU A 49 5.46 0.70 -3.72
C LEU A 49 5.42 -0.47 -2.73
N TYR A 50 5.59 -1.70 -3.22
CA TYR A 50 5.62 -2.90 -2.39
C TYR A 50 6.69 -2.80 -1.30
N ASN A 51 7.91 -2.42 -1.67
CA ASN A 51 9.01 -2.20 -0.72
C ASN A 51 8.68 -1.12 0.32
N ARG A 52 8.01 -0.04 -0.10
CA ARG A 52 7.60 1.05 0.80
C ARG A 52 6.50 0.60 1.76
N ILE A 53 5.52 -0.17 1.28
CA ILE A 53 4.43 -0.72 2.08
C ILE A 53 4.96 -1.73 3.10
N ASN A 54 5.84 -2.65 2.69
CA ASN A 54 6.48 -3.59 3.60
C ASN A 54 7.20 -2.87 4.75
N ARG A 55 7.90 -1.76 4.49
CA ARG A 55 8.52 -0.96 5.57
C ARG A 55 7.51 -0.37 6.55
N ILE A 56 6.29 -0.07 6.12
CA ILE A 56 5.21 0.42 7.00
C ILE A 56 4.69 -0.75 7.85
N VAL A 57 4.37 -1.87 7.21
CA VAL A 57 3.88 -3.09 7.88
C VAL A 57 4.89 -3.60 8.92
N THR A 58 6.16 -3.70 8.57
CA THR A 58 7.22 -4.14 9.50
C THR A 58 7.34 -3.24 10.74
N LYS A 59 7.13 -1.93 10.60
CA LYS A 59 7.14 -1.02 11.76
C LYS A 59 5.96 -1.29 12.70
N PHE A 60 4.79 -1.59 12.14
CA PHE A 60 3.64 -2.01 12.95
C PHE A 60 3.90 -3.36 13.63
N GLU A 61 4.45 -4.34 12.91
CA GLU A 61 4.79 -5.65 13.48
C GLU A 61 5.79 -5.55 14.63
N GLN A 62 6.79 -4.67 14.52
CA GLN A 62 7.72 -4.37 15.62
C GLN A 62 6.98 -3.82 16.84
N LEU A 63 6.01 -2.92 16.65
CA LEU A 63 5.19 -2.39 17.73
C LEU A 63 4.33 -3.48 18.38
N LEU A 64 3.73 -4.36 17.56
CA LEU A 64 2.93 -5.50 18.03
C LEU A 64 3.78 -6.51 18.81
N PHE A 65 4.99 -6.80 18.32
CA PHE A 65 5.96 -7.64 19.00
C PHE A 65 6.33 -7.06 20.36
N ASN A 66 6.67 -5.77 20.43
CA ASN A 66 6.98 -5.10 21.69
C ASN A 66 5.83 -5.18 22.68
N TYR A 67 4.59 -4.95 22.23
CA TYR A 67 3.41 -5.11 23.08
C TYR A 67 3.26 -6.55 23.62
N ASN A 68 3.42 -7.55 22.76
CA ASN A 68 3.36 -8.96 23.13
C ASN A 68 4.42 -9.30 24.19
N CYS A 69 5.67 -8.82 24.02
CA CYS A 69 6.75 -9.01 24.99
C CYS A 69 6.47 -8.32 26.33
N ILE A 70 6.04 -7.05 26.31
CA ILE A 70 5.85 -6.24 27.53
C ILE A 70 4.70 -6.78 28.38
N TYR A 71 3.61 -7.22 27.74
CA TYR A 71 2.38 -7.59 28.45
C TYR A 71 2.08 -9.09 28.43
N GLY A 72 3.01 -9.93 27.95
CA GLY A 72 2.85 -11.38 27.88
C GLY A 72 1.66 -11.81 27.03
N LYS A 73 1.47 -11.16 25.88
CA LYS A 73 0.37 -11.44 24.94
C LYS A 73 0.87 -12.20 23.72
N HIS A 74 -0.06 -12.78 22.96
CA HIS A 74 0.19 -13.52 21.73
C HIS A 74 -0.71 -13.03 20.60
N LEU A 75 -0.84 -11.71 20.46
CA LEU A 75 -1.59 -11.12 19.36
C LEU A 75 -0.86 -11.34 18.04
N LYS A 76 -1.63 -11.65 16.99
CA LYS A 76 -1.16 -11.76 15.62
C LYS A 76 -2.07 -10.95 14.72
N VAL A 77 -1.45 -10.21 13.79
CA VAL A 77 -2.14 -9.46 12.74
C VAL A 77 -1.53 -9.94 11.43
N PRO A 78 -2.24 -10.77 10.64
CA PRO A 78 -1.75 -11.25 9.36
C PRO A 78 -1.50 -10.09 8.39
N THR A 79 -0.46 -10.15 7.57
CA THR A 79 -0.08 -9.05 6.65
C THR A 79 -1.15 -8.78 5.59
N GLU A 80 -1.94 -9.81 5.25
CA GLU A 80 -3.06 -9.72 4.32
C GLU A 80 -4.15 -8.77 4.82
N THR A 81 -4.23 -8.53 6.14
CA THR A 81 -5.22 -7.59 6.72
C THR A 81 -5.00 -6.13 6.33
N PHE A 82 -3.81 -5.80 5.80
CA PHE A 82 -3.54 -4.48 5.24
C PHE A 82 -4.09 -4.30 3.81
N GLY A 83 -4.50 -5.38 3.13
CA GLY A 83 -5.32 -5.34 1.92
C GLY A 83 -4.71 -4.63 0.71
N TYR A 84 -3.38 -4.63 0.56
CA TYR A 84 -2.70 -3.92 -0.52
C TYR A 84 -2.32 -4.78 -1.72
N ASP A 85 -2.28 -6.11 -1.58
CA ASP A 85 -1.81 -7.00 -2.66
C ASP A 85 -2.69 -6.89 -3.91
N GLU A 86 -4.01 -7.03 -3.77
CA GLU A 86 -4.98 -6.88 -4.87
C GLU A 86 -4.88 -5.50 -5.54
N LYS A 87 -4.60 -4.45 -4.75
CA LYS A 87 -4.47 -3.07 -5.25
C LYS A 87 -3.19 -2.90 -6.07
N LEU A 88 -2.09 -3.54 -5.68
CA LEU A 88 -0.84 -3.53 -6.45
C LEU A 88 -0.96 -4.35 -7.74
N GLU A 89 -1.65 -5.49 -7.70
CA GLU A 89 -1.95 -6.28 -8.91
C GLU A 89 -2.80 -5.51 -9.92
N ALA A 90 -3.79 -4.75 -9.44
CA ALA A 90 -4.60 -3.87 -10.26
C ALA A 90 -3.77 -2.78 -10.96
N LEU A 91 -2.73 -2.26 -10.30
CA LEU A 91 -1.81 -1.30 -10.93
C LEU A 91 -1.08 -1.92 -12.11
N LEU A 92 -0.58 -3.15 -12.00
CA LEU A 92 0.11 -3.85 -13.10
C LEU A 92 -0.81 -4.08 -14.30
N SER A 93 -2.07 -4.43 -14.02
CA SER A 93 -3.09 -4.81 -15.01
C SER A 93 -3.83 -3.63 -15.64
N SER A 94 -3.57 -2.40 -15.17
CA SER A 94 -4.17 -1.18 -15.69
C SER A 94 -3.72 -0.93 -17.13
N ASP A 95 -4.32 -1.53 -18.14
CA ASP A 95 -4.05 -1.16 -19.53
C ASP A 95 -4.17 0.37 -19.66
N VAL A 96 -3.07 1.00 -20.09
CA VAL A 96 -3.12 2.42 -20.44
C VAL A 96 -4.20 2.48 -21.49
N ILE A 97 -5.28 3.21 -21.23
CA ILE A 97 -6.24 3.56 -22.27
C ILE A 97 -5.39 4.18 -23.37
N SER A 98 -5.19 3.41 -24.45
CA SER A 98 -4.87 3.97 -25.74
C SER A 98 -6.06 4.88 -26.02
N ASN A 99 -5.94 6.15 -25.64
CA ASN A 99 -6.70 7.16 -26.32
C ASN A 99 -6.28 6.96 -27.77
N ASN A 100 -7.16 6.32 -28.53
CA ASN A 100 -7.16 6.42 -29.98
C ASN A 100 -7.05 7.91 -30.24
N LEU A 101 -5.82 8.32 -30.57
CA LEU A 101 -5.61 9.32 -31.57
C LEU A 101 -6.34 8.80 -32.81
N ASP A 102 -7.65 9.02 -32.87
CA ASP A 102 -8.33 9.29 -34.14
C ASP A 102 -7.82 10.67 -34.60
N MET A 103 -6.51 10.68 -34.88
CA MET A 103 -5.91 11.48 -35.91
C MET A 103 -6.27 10.75 -37.21
N GLU A 104 -7.55 10.82 -37.60
CA GLU A 104 -7.86 10.71 -39.02
C GLU A 104 -7.33 11.99 -39.66
N ALA A 105 -6.15 11.83 -40.25
CA ALA A 105 -5.59 12.78 -41.18
C ALA A 105 -6.52 12.92 -42.40
N VAL A 106 -6.95 14.17 -42.64
CA VAL A 106 -7.04 14.87 -43.94
C VAL A 106 -7.85 14.22 -45.07
N ASP A 107 -8.93 14.92 -45.45
CA ASP A 107 -9.01 15.64 -46.74
C ASP A 107 -9.51 17.07 -46.50
#